data_AF-X6MK15-F1
#
_entry.id   AF-X6MK15-F1
#
_cell.length_a   1.000
_cell.length_b   1.000
_cell.length_c   1.000
_cell.angle_alpha   90.00
_cell.angle_beta   90.00
_cell.angle_gamma   90.00
#
_symmetry.space_group_name_H-M   'P 1'
#
loop_
_entity.id
_entity.type
_entity.pdbx_description
1 polymer ?
#
loop_
_entity_poly.entity_id
_entity_poly.type
_entity_poly.pdbx_seq_one_letter_code
_entity_poly.pdbx_strand_id
1 'polypeptide(L)'
;MSLHFREIKWILGFAILWLLFCLVLFYLPHFEKKNTREHNKEIPANAGITVVTCFFNLRQSKHSFSDYMEWIQNLFVIGHPMIIFVGGDMLNRVKTMRCDALGNDFETCQSLTQFHILKENLSSLHINEGVDINWTYQEIIDPEKQKGHNKELYWVWLNKMNFLQIAANENFFQTKYFMWVDIGSVRNKTLIPLLKQNWPQLYVLALSKKTFQFKQNYYFIIKKNKKDCLQV
;
A
#
# COMPACT_ATOMS: atom_id res chain seq x y z
N MET A 1 -56.66 13.18 16.32
CA MET A 1 -56.14 11.87 16.78
C MET A 1 -55.10 11.25 15.81
N SER A 2 -54.39 12.03 14.96
CA SER A 2 -53.43 11.50 13.97
C SER A 2 -51.96 11.93 14.16
N LEU A 3 -51.68 12.83 15.12
CA LEU A 3 -50.32 13.30 15.41
C LEU A 3 -49.50 12.30 16.26
N HIS A 4 -50.16 11.42 17.03
CA HIS A 4 -49.48 10.43 17.87
C HIS A 4 -48.86 9.26 17.10
N PHE A 5 -49.37 8.95 15.90
CA PHE A 5 -48.88 7.81 15.11
C PHE A 5 -47.53 8.07 14.43
N ARG A 6 -47.14 9.33 14.24
CA ARG A 6 -45.88 9.68 13.57
C ARG A 6 -44.68 9.52 14.50
N GLU A 7 -44.82 9.89 15.76
CA GLU A 7 -43.73 9.80 16.75
C GLU A 7 -43.41 8.36 17.14
N ILE A 8 -44.44 7.49 17.21
CA ILE A 8 -44.26 6.06 17.50
C ILE A 8 -43.42 5.38 16.42
N LYS A 9 -43.55 5.77 15.13
CA LYS A 9 -42.75 5.20 14.04
C LYS A 9 -41.26 5.54 14.13
N TRP A 10 -40.93 6.74 14.62
CA TRP A 10 -39.53 7.14 14.81
C TRP A 10 -38.87 6.38 15.95
N ILE A 11 -39.59 6.21 17.07
CA ILE A 11 -39.09 5.47 18.23
C ILE A 11 -38.89 3.99 17.87
N LEU A 12 -39.82 3.39 17.13
CA LEU A 12 -39.69 2.01 16.67
C LEU A 12 -38.51 1.83 15.71
N GLY A 13 -38.32 2.77 14.79
CA GLY A 13 -37.19 2.75 13.85
C GLY A 13 -35.84 2.83 14.56
N PHE A 14 -35.72 3.70 15.57
CA PHE A 14 -34.49 3.83 16.36
C PHE A 14 -34.21 2.57 17.20
N ALA A 15 -35.24 1.97 17.80
CA ALA A 15 -35.11 0.74 18.56
C ALA A 15 -34.64 -0.44 17.71
N ILE A 16 -35.16 -0.56 16.48
CA ILE A 16 -34.73 -1.60 15.53
C ILE A 16 -33.28 -1.38 15.09
N LEU A 17 -32.89 -0.14 14.79
CA LEU A 17 -31.51 0.19 14.40
C LEU A 17 -30.52 -0.11 15.54
N TRP A 18 -30.92 0.18 16.77
CA TRP A 18 -30.11 -0.09 17.97
C TRP A 18 -29.99 -1.59 18.24
N LEU A 19 -31.07 -2.37 18.09
CA LEU A 19 -31.03 -3.83 18.20
C LEU A 19 -30.15 -4.47 17.11
N LEU A 20 -30.20 -3.99 15.87
CA LEU A 20 -29.32 -4.45 14.80
C LEU A 20 -27.85 -4.12 15.08
N PHE A 21 -27.57 -2.94 15.64
CA PHE A 21 -26.22 -2.56 16.06
C PHE A 21 -25.71 -3.45 17.20
N CYS A 22 -26.55 -3.75 18.20
CA CYS A 22 -26.22 -4.68 19.28
C CYS A 22 -25.99 -6.11 18.77
N LEU A 23 -26.78 -6.57 17.79
CA LEU A 23 -26.58 -7.87 17.15
C LEU A 23 -25.27 -7.92 16.37
N VAL A 24 -24.88 -6.86 15.65
CA VAL A 24 -23.56 -6.78 15.00
C VAL A 24 -22.43 -6.82 16.04
N LEU A 25 -22.57 -6.12 17.17
CA LEU A 25 -21.56 -6.17 18.24
C LEU A 25 -21.48 -7.54 18.95
N PHE A 26 -22.58 -8.29 19.02
CA PHE A 26 -22.62 -9.63 19.62
C PHE A 26 -22.22 -10.76 18.64
N TYR A 27 -22.49 -10.61 17.34
CA TYR A 27 -22.15 -11.59 16.30
C TYR A 27 -20.85 -11.30 15.55
N LEU A 28 -20.25 -10.12 15.73
CA LEU A 28 -18.83 -9.97 15.42
C LEU A 28 -18.10 -11.01 16.28
N PRO A 29 -17.38 -11.97 15.67
CA PRO A 29 -16.67 -12.99 16.42
C PRO A 29 -15.85 -12.27 17.47
N HIS A 30 -16.13 -12.58 18.74
CA HIS A 30 -15.36 -12.09 19.86
C HIS A 30 -13.92 -12.42 19.51
N PHE A 31 -13.15 -11.39 19.14
CA PHE A 31 -11.78 -11.53 18.73
C PHE A 31 -11.05 -11.91 20.01
N GLU A 32 -11.08 -13.20 20.34
CA GLU A 32 -10.38 -13.78 21.46
C GLU A 32 -8.96 -13.24 21.36
N LYS A 33 -8.55 -12.51 22.39
CA LYS A 33 -7.14 -12.24 22.63
C LYS A 33 -6.48 -13.59 22.85
N LYS A 34 -6.09 -14.26 21.76
CA LYS A 34 -5.21 -15.41 21.82
C LYS A 34 -3.97 -14.97 22.59
N ASN A 35 -3.75 -15.71 23.66
CA ASN A 35 -2.69 -15.56 24.64
C ASN A 35 -1.37 -15.18 23.95
N THR A 36 -0.89 -13.95 24.17
CA THR A 36 0.23 -13.32 23.47
C THR A 36 1.62 -13.84 23.89
N ARG A 37 1.70 -15.05 24.47
CA ARG A 37 2.97 -15.62 24.98
C ARG A 37 3.84 -16.34 23.94
N GLU A 38 3.42 -16.45 22.68
CA GLU A 38 4.20 -17.12 21.61
C GLU A 38 4.85 -16.19 20.55
N HIS A 39 4.81 -14.86 20.69
CA HIS A 39 5.30 -13.95 19.64
C HIS A 39 6.50 -13.08 20.01
N ASN A 40 7.41 -13.63 20.81
CA ASN A 40 8.76 -13.07 21.01
C ASN A 40 9.82 -13.79 20.17
N LYS A 41 9.49 -14.29 18.97
CA LYS A 41 10.54 -14.68 18.03
C LYS A 41 11.03 -13.42 17.33
N GLU A 42 12.21 -12.98 17.76
CA GLU A 42 13.02 -12.00 17.02
C GLU A 42 12.98 -12.35 15.53
N ILE A 43 12.64 -11.35 14.71
CA ILE A 43 12.73 -11.52 13.26
C ILE A 43 14.22 -11.70 12.97
N PRO A 44 14.66 -12.83 12.41
CA PRO A 44 16.08 -12.99 12.09
C PRO A 44 16.49 -11.83 11.18
N ALA A 45 17.65 -11.22 11.43
CA ALA A 45 18.16 -10.10 10.63
C ALA A 45 18.15 -10.38 9.12
N ASN A 46 18.15 -11.66 8.72
CA ASN A 46 18.09 -12.13 7.35
C ASN A 46 16.69 -12.57 6.86
N ALA A 47 15.59 -12.22 7.54
CA ALA A 47 14.25 -12.68 7.15
C ALA A 47 13.77 -12.17 5.78
N GLY A 48 14.54 -11.30 5.12
CA GLY A 48 14.28 -10.77 3.78
C GLY A 48 13.01 -9.92 3.73
N ILE A 49 13.16 -8.64 3.43
CA ILE A 49 12.03 -7.74 3.20
C ILE A 49 12.12 -7.28 1.76
N THR A 50 11.04 -7.48 0.99
CA THR A 50 10.87 -6.85 -0.33
C THR A 50 10.06 -5.57 -0.17
N VAL A 51 10.62 -4.45 -0.61
CA VAL A 51 9.91 -3.18 -0.72
C VAL A 51 9.05 -3.22 -1.98
N VAL A 52 7.79 -2.81 -1.86
CA VAL A 52 6.86 -2.74 -2.98
C VAL A 52 6.43 -1.29 -3.15
N THR A 53 6.56 -0.77 -4.36
CA THR A 53 6.17 0.60 -4.68
C THR A 53 5.60 0.68 -6.09
N CYS A 54 5.02 1.83 -6.44
CA CYS A 54 4.58 2.10 -7.80
C CYS A 54 4.85 3.53 -8.24
N PHE A 55 5.06 3.74 -9.54
CA PHE A 55 5.05 5.05 -10.14
C PHE A 55 4.32 5.06 -11.49
N PHE A 56 3.36 5.96 -11.59
CA PHE A 56 2.63 6.22 -12.82
C PHE A 56 2.61 7.72 -13.05
N ASN A 57 2.86 8.14 -14.28
CA ASN A 57 2.78 9.53 -14.67
C ASN A 57 1.32 9.91 -14.87
N LEU A 58 0.69 10.45 -13.82
CA LEU A 58 -0.72 10.82 -13.84
C LEU A 58 -0.93 12.11 -14.64
N ARG A 59 -2.10 12.26 -15.26
CA ARG A 59 -2.46 13.48 -16.01
C ARG A 59 -2.42 14.75 -15.15
N GLN A 60 -2.74 14.60 -13.87
CA GLN A 60 -2.72 15.65 -12.88
C GLN A 60 -2.17 15.07 -11.58
N SER A 61 -1.31 15.83 -10.90
CA SER A 61 -0.71 15.44 -9.64
C SER A 61 -0.64 16.62 -8.69
N LYS A 62 -0.63 16.32 -7.39
CA LYS A 62 -0.49 17.33 -6.31
C LYS A 62 0.84 18.07 -6.34
N HIS A 63 1.87 17.39 -6.82
CA HIS A 63 3.25 17.88 -6.84
C HIS A 63 3.78 17.82 -8.27
N SER A 64 4.80 18.65 -8.55
CA SER A 64 5.37 18.71 -9.88
C SER A 64 6.08 17.41 -10.22
N PHE A 65 6.23 17.14 -11.51
CA PHE A 65 6.97 15.97 -11.96
C PHE A 65 8.43 15.98 -11.46
N SER A 66 9.07 17.16 -11.43
CA SER A 66 10.43 17.31 -10.87
C SER A 66 10.52 16.95 -9.39
N ASP A 67 9.52 17.33 -8.58
CA ASP A 67 9.46 16.95 -7.16
C ASP A 67 9.44 15.43 -7.01
N TYR A 68 8.60 14.75 -7.79
CA TYR A 68 8.53 13.30 -7.77
C TYR A 68 9.85 12.65 -8.20
N MET A 69 10.53 13.18 -9.21
CA MET A 69 11.82 12.63 -9.62
C MET A 69 12.87 12.72 -8.51
N GLU A 70 12.89 13.83 -7.77
CA GLU A 70 13.75 13.97 -6.59
C GLU A 70 13.39 12.95 -5.50
N TRP A 71 12.10 12.79 -5.18
CA TRP A 71 11.66 11.87 -4.12
C TRP A 71 11.88 10.40 -4.47
N ILE A 72 11.69 10.04 -5.75
CA ILE A 72 12.00 8.72 -6.27
C ILE A 72 13.50 8.43 -6.11
N GLN A 73 14.36 9.38 -6.49
CA GLN A 73 15.80 9.25 -6.33
C GLN A 73 16.20 9.05 -4.86
N ASN A 74 15.56 9.80 -3.94
CA ASN A 74 15.80 9.64 -2.51
C ASN A 74 15.37 8.27 -1.98
N LEU A 75 14.25 7.72 -2.46
CA LEU A 75 13.78 6.39 -2.07
C LEU A 75 14.70 5.29 -2.62
N PHE A 76 15.17 5.42 -3.85
CA PHE A 76 15.95 4.39 -4.53
C PHE A 76 17.33 4.11 -3.94
N VAL A 77 17.74 4.84 -2.91
CA VAL A 77 18.93 4.52 -2.11
C VAL A 77 18.75 3.29 -1.20
N ILE A 78 17.52 2.79 -1.05
CA ILE A 78 17.22 1.61 -0.21
C ILE A 78 17.88 0.36 -0.81
N GLY A 79 18.79 -0.26 -0.06
CA GLY A 79 19.54 -1.46 -0.48
C GLY A 79 18.79 -2.79 -0.37
N HIS A 80 17.47 -2.76 -0.13
CA HIS A 80 16.65 -3.98 -0.09
C HIS A 80 16.11 -4.36 -1.47
N PRO A 81 15.76 -5.65 -1.67
CA PRO A 81 14.99 -6.07 -2.82
C PRO A 81 13.72 -5.20 -3.00
N MET A 82 13.47 -4.78 -4.22
CA MET A 82 12.39 -3.85 -4.53
C MET A 82 11.60 -4.32 -5.75
N ILE A 83 10.28 -4.35 -5.64
CA ILE A 83 9.36 -4.52 -6.76
C ILE A 83 8.73 -3.17 -7.07
N ILE A 84 8.90 -2.71 -8.31
CA ILE A 84 8.40 -1.41 -8.77
C ILE A 84 7.35 -1.64 -9.86
N PHE A 85 6.09 -1.31 -9.55
CA PHE A 85 5.03 -1.25 -10.56
C PHE A 85 5.12 0.08 -11.31
N VAL A 86 5.26 0.04 -12.63
CA VAL A 86 5.57 1.24 -13.40
C VAL A 86 4.81 1.28 -14.71
N GLY A 87 4.41 2.50 -15.12
CA GLY A 87 3.88 2.75 -16.46
C GLY A 87 4.96 2.54 -17.53
N GLY A 88 4.57 2.03 -18.70
CA GLY A 88 5.52 1.76 -19.79
C GLY A 88 6.32 2.98 -20.24
N ASP A 89 5.71 4.16 -20.19
CA ASP A 89 6.32 5.46 -20.51
C ASP A 89 7.47 5.85 -19.56
N MET A 90 7.40 5.39 -18.31
CA MET A 90 8.36 5.73 -17.25
C MET A 90 9.40 4.66 -16.99
N LEU A 91 9.24 3.45 -17.56
CA LEU A 91 10.08 2.28 -17.27
C LEU A 91 11.58 2.59 -17.37
N ASN A 92 12.03 3.08 -18.52
CA ASN A 92 13.46 3.30 -18.77
C ASN A 92 14.05 4.30 -17.78
N ARG A 93 13.34 5.40 -17.52
CA ARG A 93 13.78 6.44 -16.60
C ARG A 93 13.85 5.93 -15.16
N VAL A 94 12.81 5.26 -14.69
CA VAL A 94 12.76 4.69 -13.34
C VAL A 94 13.84 3.61 -13.16
N LYS A 95 14.07 2.79 -14.19
CA LYS A 95 15.13 1.79 -14.20
C LYS A 95 16.51 2.42 -14.09
N THR A 96 16.83 3.42 -14.91
CA THR A 96 18.09 4.17 -14.82
C THR A 96 18.28 4.77 -13.43
N MET A 97 17.28 5.51 -12.93
CA MET A 97 17.36 6.13 -11.60
C MET A 97 17.63 5.12 -10.47
N ARG A 98 17.03 3.93 -10.54
CA ARG A 98 17.24 2.88 -9.55
C ARG A 98 18.66 2.32 -9.63
N CYS A 99 19.16 2.04 -10.82
CA CYS A 99 20.52 1.53 -10.99
C CYS A 99 21.56 2.58 -10.58
N ASP A 100 21.35 3.85 -10.92
CA ASP A 100 22.22 4.95 -10.51
C ASP A 100 22.30 5.08 -8.98
N ALA A 101 21.15 4.96 -8.30
CA ALA A 101 21.09 5.05 -6.84
C ALA A 101 21.80 3.89 -6.12
N LEU A 102 21.94 2.74 -6.80
CA LEU A 102 22.64 1.54 -6.31
C LEU A 102 24.12 1.51 -6.72
N GLY A 103 24.66 2.61 -7.27
CA GLY A 103 26.08 2.74 -7.58
C GLY A 103 26.46 2.38 -9.03
N ASN A 104 25.50 2.41 -9.96
CA ASN A 104 25.68 2.08 -11.39
C ASN A 104 26.13 0.65 -11.66
N ASP A 105 26.04 -0.25 -10.68
CA ASP A 105 26.25 -1.66 -10.92
C ASP A 105 24.97 -2.31 -11.44
N PHE A 106 25.00 -2.69 -12.71
CA PHE A 106 23.87 -3.30 -13.40
C PHE A 106 23.48 -4.65 -12.79
N GLU A 107 24.45 -5.43 -12.31
CA GLU A 107 24.21 -6.74 -11.70
C GLU A 107 23.52 -6.59 -10.34
N THR A 108 24.01 -5.68 -9.49
CA THR A 108 23.31 -5.30 -8.25
C THR A 108 21.91 -4.77 -8.53
N CYS A 109 21.74 -3.92 -9.54
CA CYS A 109 20.44 -3.36 -9.89
C CYS A 109 19.43 -4.46 -10.28
N GLN A 110 19.83 -5.43 -11.09
CA GLN A 110 18.99 -6.56 -11.48
C GLN A 110 18.69 -7.51 -10.32
N SER A 111 19.69 -7.82 -9.49
CA SER A 111 19.50 -8.74 -8.37
C SER A 111 18.63 -8.16 -7.24
N LEU A 112 18.55 -6.83 -7.12
CA LEU A 112 17.77 -6.14 -6.10
C LEU A 112 16.49 -5.46 -6.62
N THR A 113 16.21 -5.53 -7.92
CA THR A 113 15.05 -4.82 -8.47
C THR A 113 14.31 -5.63 -9.52
N GLN A 114 13.01 -5.76 -9.32
CA GLN A 114 12.08 -6.32 -10.30
C GLN A 114 11.10 -5.22 -10.72
N PHE A 115 10.96 -5.05 -12.04
CA PHE A 115 9.98 -4.11 -12.61
C PHE A 115 8.75 -4.88 -13.06
N HIS A 116 7.58 -4.47 -12.57
CA HIS A 116 6.31 -4.90 -13.11
C HIS A 116 5.74 -3.79 -13.98
N ILE A 117 5.77 -4.02 -15.29
CA ILE A 117 5.24 -3.09 -16.27
C ILE A 117 3.74 -3.36 -16.38
N LEU A 118 2.92 -2.34 -16.15
CA LEU A 118 1.54 -2.42 -16.61
C LEU A 118 1.58 -2.37 -18.14
N LYS A 119 1.31 -3.50 -18.78
CA LYS A 119 1.33 -3.64 -20.25
C LYS A 119 0.27 -2.76 -20.91
N GLU A 120 -0.78 -2.41 -20.17
CA GLU A 120 -1.90 -1.57 -20.61
C GLU A 120 -1.82 -0.16 -20.00
N ASN A 121 -2.68 0.74 -20.47
CA ASN A 121 -2.85 2.07 -19.89
C ASN A 121 -3.29 1.98 -18.41
N LEU A 122 -3.09 3.04 -17.63
CA LEU A 122 -3.56 3.21 -16.24
C LEU A 122 -5.01 2.76 -16.02
N SER A 123 -5.86 2.83 -17.04
CA SER A 123 -7.23 2.31 -17.04
C SER A 123 -7.33 0.81 -16.73
N SER A 124 -6.27 0.02 -16.93
CA SER A 124 -6.21 -1.39 -16.52
C SER A 124 -6.21 -1.59 -15.01
N LEU A 125 -5.84 -0.57 -14.24
CA LEU A 125 -5.95 -0.56 -12.78
C LEU A 125 -7.38 -0.34 -12.31
N HIS A 126 -8.31 -0.12 -13.21
CA HIS A 126 -9.69 0.08 -12.86
C HIS A 126 -10.26 -1.19 -12.23
N ILE A 127 -10.49 -1.15 -10.91
CA ILE A 127 -11.14 -2.25 -10.18
C ILE A 127 -12.62 -2.21 -10.54
N ASN A 128 -12.99 -3.02 -11.51
CA ASN A 128 -14.33 -3.06 -12.11
C ASN A 128 -15.10 -4.34 -11.80
N GLU A 129 -14.49 -5.31 -11.12
CA GLU A 129 -15.15 -6.59 -10.87
C GLU A 129 -16.25 -6.40 -9.81
N GLY A 130 -17.49 -6.31 -10.29
CA GLY A 130 -18.71 -6.38 -9.46
C GLY A 130 -19.24 -5.07 -8.90
N VAL A 131 -18.60 -3.92 -9.16
CA VAL A 131 -19.09 -2.61 -8.70
C VAL A 131 -19.02 -1.58 -9.82
N ASP A 132 -20.18 -1.05 -10.24
CA ASP A 132 -20.27 0.05 -11.20
C ASP A 132 -19.95 1.38 -10.50
N ILE A 133 -18.65 1.68 -10.37
CA ILE A 133 -18.19 2.94 -9.77
C ILE A 133 -18.08 4.00 -10.86
N ASN A 134 -18.90 5.05 -10.76
CA ASN A 134 -18.77 6.24 -11.59
C ASN A 134 -17.59 7.11 -11.10
N TRP A 135 -16.37 6.80 -11.56
CA TRP A 135 -15.16 7.54 -11.18
C TRP A 135 -15.17 9.02 -11.57
N THR A 136 -15.86 9.35 -12.66
CA THR A 136 -16.03 10.75 -13.07
C THR A 136 -16.83 11.51 -12.02
N TYR A 137 -17.90 10.91 -11.50
CA TYR A 137 -18.66 11.49 -10.40
C TYR A 137 -17.81 11.60 -9.12
N GLN A 138 -17.04 10.56 -8.76
CA GLN A 138 -16.15 10.59 -7.60
C GLN A 138 -15.14 11.75 -7.68
N GLU A 139 -14.52 11.97 -8.84
CA GLU A 139 -13.62 13.09 -9.07
C GLU A 139 -14.31 14.46 -8.98
N ILE A 140 -15.56 14.56 -9.46
CA ILE A 140 -16.33 15.82 -9.41
C ILE A 140 -16.61 16.22 -7.96
N ILE A 141 -16.96 15.26 -7.10
CA ILE A 141 -17.34 15.51 -5.70
C ILE A 141 -16.14 15.56 -4.74
N ASP A 142 -14.93 15.23 -5.19
CA ASP A 142 -13.75 15.27 -4.33
C ASP A 142 -13.42 16.73 -3.93
N PRO A 143 -13.48 17.06 -2.62
CA PRO A 143 -13.16 18.41 -2.14
C PRO A 143 -11.70 18.81 -2.38
N GLU A 144 -10.80 17.85 -2.62
CA GLU A 144 -9.39 18.03 -2.87
C GLU A 144 -9.01 17.90 -4.36
N LYS A 145 -9.98 17.85 -5.29
CA LYS A 145 -9.68 17.82 -6.74
C LYS A 145 -8.76 18.95 -7.21
N GLN A 146 -8.90 20.13 -6.61
CA GLN A 146 -8.06 21.30 -6.91
C GLN A 146 -6.61 21.14 -6.41
N LYS A 147 -6.34 20.15 -5.55
CA LYS A 147 -5.00 19.78 -5.07
C LYS A 147 -4.40 18.63 -5.90
N GLY A 148 -4.96 18.34 -7.07
CA GLY A 148 -4.47 17.33 -8.00
C GLY A 148 -5.02 15.92 -7.75
N HIS A 149 -6.06 15.76 -6.94
CA HIS A 149 -6.79 14.50 -6.86
C HIS A 149 -7.62 14.29 -8.13
N ASN A 150 -7.60 13.06 -8.63
CA ASN A 150 -8.33 12.64 -9.81
C ASN A 150 -8.53 11.12 -9.80
N LYS A 151 -9.35 10.61 -10.71
CA LYS A 151 -9.67 9.17 -10.79
C LYS A 151 -8.46 8.25 -10.94
N GLU A 152 -7.42 8.66 -11.66
CA GLU A 152 -6.22 7.84 -11.86
C GLU A 152 -5.48 7.63 -10.53
N LEU A 153 -5.46 8.67 -9.69
CA LEU A 153 -4.91 8.58 -8.34
C LEU A 153 -5.71 7.58 -7.47
N TYR A 154 -7.05 7.58 -7.57
CA TYR A 154 -7.88 6.63 -6.84
C TYR A 154 -7.62 5.19 -7.28
N TRP A 155 -7.46 4.95 -8.59
CA TRP A 155 -7.10 3.63 -9.11
C TRP A 155 -5.79 3.13 -8.50
N VAL A 156 -4.76 3.98 -8.45
CA VAL A 156 -3.49 3.63 -7.81
C VAL A 156 -3.67 3.35 -6.31
N TRP A 157 -4.44 4.18 -5.61
CA TRP A 157 -4.69 4.01 -4.18
C TRP A 157 -5.40 2.70 -3.85
N LEU A 158 -6.39 2.30 -4.66
CA LEU A 158 -7.14 1.08 -4.43
C LEU A 158 -6.36 -0.17 -4.80
N ASN A 159 -5.39 -0.07 -5.72
CA ASN A 159 -4.57 -1.20 -6.15
C ASN A 159 -3.36 -1.49 -5.26
N LYS A 160 -3.08 -0.69 -4.23
CA LYS A 160 -1.92 -0.92 -3.33
C LYS A 160 -1.90 -2.34 -2.77
N MET A 161 -3.06 -2.84 -2.34
CA MET A 161 -3.18 -4.21 -1.81
C MET A 161 -3.02 -5.27 -2.89
N ASN A 162 -3.55 -5.03 -4.10
CA ASN A 162 -3.38 -5.91 -5.24
C ASN A 162 -1.89 -6.02 -5.65
N PHE A 163 -1.17 -4.89 -5.71
CA PHE A 163 0.26 -4.87 -5.98
C PHE A 163 1.08 -5.64 -4.94
N LEU A 164 0.74 -5.48 -3.66
CA LEU A 164 1.36 -6.28 -2.59
C LEU A 164 1.06 -7.77 -2.72
N GLN A 165 -0.17 -8.13 -3.09
CA GLN A 165 -0.56 -9.52 -3.31
C GLN A 165 0.20 -10.13 -4.49
N ILE A 166 0.27 -9.45 -5.63
CA ILE A 166 1.07 -9.86 -6.79
C ILE A 166 2.54 -10.05 -6.37
N ALA A 167 3.13 -9.05 -5.71
CA ALA A 167 4.51 -9.14 -5.23
C ALA A 167 4.74 -10.35 -4.30
N ALA A 168 3.82 -10.62 -3.38
CA ALA A 168 3.90 -11.73 -2.43
C ALA A 168 3.68 -13.11 -3.07
N ASN A 169 2.82 -13.18 -4.07
CA ASN A 169 2.55 -14.39 -4.83
C ASN A 169 3.76 -14.78 -5.67
N GLU A 170 4.25 -13.86 -6.50
CA GLU A 170 5.40 -14.06 -7.38
C GLU A 170 6.70 -14.28 -6.58
N ASN A 171 6.91 -13.49 -5.53
CA ASN A 171 8.04 -13.60 -4.60
C ASN A 171 9.41 -13.80 -5.28
N PHE A 172 9.72 -12.98 -6.29
CA PHE A 172 10.97 -13.05 -7.07
C PHE A 172 12.25 -13.19 -6.23
N PHE A 173 12.26 -12.55 -5.05
CA PHE A 173 13.42 -12.49 -4.15
C PHE A 173 13.36 -13.49 -2.99
N GLN A 174 12.36 -14.39 -2.98
CA GLN A 174 12.18 -15.41 -1.94
C GLN A 174 12.12 -14.85 -0.50
N THR A 175 11.66 -13.61 -0.35
CA THR A 175 11.54 -12.92 0.94
C THR A 175 10.30 -13.34 1.72
N LYS A 176 10.32 -13.15 3.04
CA LYS A 176 9.18 -13.49 3.92
C LYS A 176 8.17 -12.36 4.06
N TYR A 177 8.64 -11.12 3.96
CA TYR A 177 7.86 -9.93 4.22
C TYR A 177 7.85 -9.00 3.00
N PHE A 178 6.68 -8.44 2.73
CA PHE A 178 6.47 -7.46 1.67
C PHE A 178 5.94 -6.18 2.30
N MET A 179 6.55 -5.04 1.98
CA MET A 179 6.21 -3.77 2.59
C MET A 179 5.89 -2.74 1.52
N TRP A 180 4.67 -2.20 1.55
CA TRP A 180 4.29 -1.10 0.67
C TRP A 180 4.97 0.19 1.08
N VAL A 181 5.52 0.92 0.11
CA VAL A 181 6.11 2.25 0.30
C VAL A 181 5.63 3.16 -0.81
N ASP A 182 4.95 4.25 -0.47
CA ASP A 182 4.59 5.26 -1.45
C ASP A 182 5.85 5.88 -2.06
N ILE A 183 5.94 5.92 -3.39
CA ILE A 183 7.20 6.28 -4.06
C ILE A 183 7.65 7.72 -3.81
N GLY A 184 6.69 8.61 -3.52
CA GLY A 184 6.92 10.01 -3.15
C GLY A 184 7.01 10.27 -1.63
N SER A 185 7.27 9.24 -0.83
CA SER A 185 7.31 9.37 0.65
C SER A 185 8.60 9.98 1.19
N VAL A 186 9.73 9.82 0.50
CA VAL A 186 11.05 10.31 0.95
C VAL A 186 11.32 11.73 0.43
N ARG A 187 10.68 12.69 1.08
CA ARG A 187 10.78 14.11 0.70
C ARG A 187 11.98 14.84 1.31
N ASN A 188 12.46 14.35 2.45
CA ASN A 188 13.56 14.95 3.18
C ASN A 188 14.84 14.12 3.00
N LYS A 189 15.85 14.70 2.35
CA LYS A 189 17.16 14.08 2.08
C LYS A 189 17.93 13.71 3.36
N THR A 190 17.64 14.33 4.50
CA THR A 190 18.29 13.96 5.77
C THR A 190 17.98 12.53 6.21
N LEU A 191 16.96 11.88 5.63
CA LEU A 191 16.62 10.48 5.89
C LEU A 191 17.48 9.49 5.08
N ILE A 192 18.19 9.94 4.03
CA ILE A 192 18.96 9.06 3.14
C ILE A 192 19.99 8.20 3.89
N PRO A 193 20.80 8.73 4.83
CA PRO A 193 21.76 7.90 5.56
C PRO A 193 21.08 6.75 6.33
N LEU A 194 19.91 7.00 6.91
CA LEU A 194 19.12 5.99 7.62
C LEU A 194 18.57 4.92 6.66
N LEU A 195 18.08 5.34 5.50
CA LEU A 195 17.54 4.45 4.47
C LEU A 195 18.61 3.51 3.89
N LYS A 196 19.85 3.99 3.75
CA LYS A 196 20.98 3.20 3.24
C LYS A 196 21.47 2.13 4.22
N GLN A 197 21.33 2.36 5.53
CA GLN A 197 21.93 1.49 6.54
C GLN A 197 21.09 0.23 6.84
N ASN A 198 19.90 0.39 7.42
CA ASN A 198 19.16 -0.74 8.02
C ASN A 198 17.64 -0.60 7.92
N TRP A 199 17.13 0.23 7.01
CA TRP A 199 15.70 0.40 6.79
C TRP A 199 15.20 -0.55 5.71
N PRO A 200 14.12 -1.34 5.92
CA PRO A 200 13.11 -1.20 6.98
C PRO A 200 13.24 -2.18 8.15
N GLN A 201 14.37 -2.86 8.35
CA GLN A 201 14.50 -3.85 9.45
C GLN A 201 14.11 -3.28 10.82
N LEU A 202 14.46 -2.02 11.11
CA LEU A 202 14.05 -1.32 12.34
C LEU A 202 12.52 -1.20 12.50
N TYR A 203 11.80 -1.02 11.39
CA TYR A 203 10.34 -0.81 11.39
C TYR A 203 9.56 -2.12 11.55
N VAL A 204 10.03 -3.22 10.95
CA VAL A 204 9.37 -4.53 11.07
C VAL A 204 9.53 -5.09 12.49
N LEU A 205 10.66 -4.84 13.15
CA LEU A 205 10.87 -5.14 14.57
C LEU A 205 9.95 -4.34 15.51
N ALA A 206 9.49 -3.16 15.09
CA ALA A 206 8.53 -2.35 15.84
C ALA A 206 7.08 -2.84 15.62
N LEU A 207 6.72 -3.23 14.39
CA LEU A 207 5.37 -3.74 14.07
C LEU A 207 5.09 -5.14 14.64
N SER A 208 6.11 -5.97 14.87
CA SER A 208 5.93 -7.22 15.62
C SER A 208 5.53 -6.98 17.08
N LYS A 209 5.77 -5.77 17.60
CA LYS A 209 5.50 -5.41 19.00
C LYS A 209 4.22 -4.61 19.21
N LYS A 210 3.70 -3.88 18.21
CA LYS A 210 2.42 -3.14 18.26
C LYS A 210 2.01 -2.69 16.85
N THR A 211 0.73 -2.87 16.53
CA THR A 211 0.05 -2.48 15.30
C THR A 211 0.25 -1.00 14.95
N PHE A 212 0.49 -0.74 13.65
CA PHE A 212 0.32 0.52 12.91
C PHE A 212 0.17 1.80 13.74
N GLN A 213 1.24 2.61 13.84
CA GLN A 213 1.10 4.05 13.92
C GLN A 213 2.44 4.76 13.63
N PHE A 214 2.55 5.32 12.42
CA PHE A 214 3.25 6.59 12.25
C PHE A 214 2.37 7.50 11.40
N LYS A 215 2.14 8.70 11.92
CA LYS A 215 1.26 9.73 11.37
C LYS A 215 1.83 10.15 10.00
N GLN A 216 1.01 10.04 8.96
CA GLN A 216 1.31 10.34 7.54
C GLN A 216 2.42 9.49 6.89
N ASN A 217 2.14 8.20 6.65
CA ASN A 217 2.51 7.41 5.46
C ASN A 217 2.11 5.96 5.77
N TYR A 218 1.06 5.45 5.14
CA TYR A 218 0.53 4.12 5.44
C TYR A 218 1.42 3.04 4.81
N TYR A 219 2.17 2.30 5.63
CA TYR A 219 2.95 1.13 5.19
C TYR A 219 2.18 -0.14 5.51
N PHE A 220 1.89 -0.98 4.51
CA PHE A 220 1.25 -2.27 4.72
C PHE A 220 2.29 -3.38 4.68
N ILE A 221 2.29 -4.28 5.68
CA ILE A 221 3.16 -5.45 5.70
C ILE A 221 2.32 -6.72 5.55
N ILE A 222 2.63 -7.51 4.53
CA ILE A 222 2.09 -8.87 4.37
C ILE A 222 3.18 -9.86 4.75
N LYS A 223 2.82 -10.85 5.58
CA LYS A 223 3.66 -12.00 5.93
C LYS A 223 3.14 -13.22 5.17
N LYS A 224 3.97 -13.84 4.33
CA LYS A 224 3.59 -15.09 3.66
C LYS A 224 3.60 -16.24 4.68
N ASN A 225 2.49 -16.98 4.78
CA ASN A 225 2.44 -18.20 5.59
C ASN A 225 3.06 -19.36 4.82
N LYS A 226 3.89 -20.18 5.49
CA LYS A 226 4.58 -21.33 4.89
C LYS A 226 3.63 -22.45 4.40
N LYS A 227 2.32 -22.36 4.63
CA LYS A 227 1.35 -23.43 4.33
C LYS A 227 0.66 -23.31 2.97
N ASP A 228 0.88 -22.23 2.23
CA ASP A 228 0.18 -21.99 0.95
C ASP A 228 1.00 -22.39 -0.28
N CYS A 229 1.92 -23.37 -0.14
CA CYS A 229 2.41 -24.14 -1.29
C CYS A 229 1.41 -25.27 -1.57
N LEU A 230 0.23 -24.91 -2.10
CA LEU A 230 -0.59 -25.89 -2.81
C LEU A 230 0.11 -26.18 -4.14
N GLN A 231 0.37 -27.46 -4.34
CA GLN A 231 0.83 -28.04 -5.60
C GLN A 231 -0.07 -27.55 -6.74
N VAL A 232 0.57 -27.03 -7.79
CA VAL A 232 0.07 -27.10 -9.17
C VAL A 232 1.14 -27.84 -9.95
#